data_AF-A0A6A3U043-F1
#
_entry.id   AF-A0A6A3U043-F1
#
_cell.length_a   1.000
_cell.length_b   1.000
_cell.length_c   1.000
_cell.angle_alpha   90.00
_cell.angle_beta   90.00
_cell.angle_gamma   90.00
#
_symmetry.space_group_name_H-M   'P 1'
#
loop_
_entity.id
_entity.type
_entity.pdbx_description
1 polymer ?
#
loop_
_entity_poly.entity_id
_entity_poly.type
_entity_poly.pdbx_seq_one_letter_code
_entity_poly.pdbx_strand_id
1 'polypeptide(L)' 'MNVCYAYVGAEGSVHDSMVLQWSHLLETIPDDFYVLADAGYGLSKKVLTPYRSVRYHLKEWAKSSGRPQNGMEL' A
#
# COMPACT_ATOMS: atom_id res chain seq x y z
N MET A 1 5.17 -14.27 1.47
CA MET A 1 4.80 -13.08 0.69
C MET A 1 5.97 -12.12 0.77
N ASN A 2 6.63 -11.86 -0.35
CA ASN A 2 7.80 -10.99 -0.38
C ASN A 2 7.36 -9.62 -0.91
N VAL A 3 7.37 -8.61 -0.03
CA VAL A 3 7.12 -7.22 -0.40
C VAL A 3 8.49 -6.56 -0.57
N CYS A 4 8.78 -6.07 -1.77
CA CYS A 4 10.10 -5.48 -2.09
C CYS A 4 10.01 -4.00 -2.48
N TYR A 5 8.81 -3.55 -2.88
CA TYR A 5 8.61 -2.20 -3.42
C TYR A 5 7.51 -1.47 -2.63
N ALA A 6 7.84 -0.27 -2.17
CA ALA A 6 6.92 0.71 -1.63
C ALA A 6 6.91 1.93 -2.56
N TYR A 7 5.72 2.37 -2.97
CA TYR A 7 5.56 3.52 -3.85
C TYR A 7 4.74 4.60 -3.14
N VAL A 8 5.32 5.79 -2.95
CA VAL A 8 4.78 6.83 -2.06
C VAL A 8 3.98 7.91 -2.82
N GLY A 9 3.60 7.64 -4.08
CA GLY A 9 2.79 8.55 -4.91
C GLY A 9 3.62 9.39 -5.89
N ALA A 10 2.93 10.07 -6.81
CA ALA A 10 3.48 11.00 -7.80
C ALA A 10 2.97 12.43 -7.56
N GLU A 11 3.55 13.42 -8.25
CA GLU A 11 3.20 14.84 -8.11
C GLU A 11 1.69 15.10 -8.32
N GLY A 12 1.15 16.03 -7.53
CA GLY A 12 -0.21 16.06 -6.96
C GLY A 12 -1.42 16.23 -7.90
N SER A 13 -1.33 15.86 -9.17
CA SER A 13 -2.47 15.80 -10.10
C SER A 13 -2.60 14.47 -10.83
N VAL A 14 -1.64 13.56 -10.66
CA VAL A 14 -1.69 12.25 -11.30
C VAL A 14 -2.56 11.31 -10.47
N HIS A 15 -3.56 10.71 -11.10
CA HIS A 15 -4.39 9.70 -10.46
C HIS A 15 -3.53 8.48 -10.11
N ASP A 16 -3.65 7.96 -8.90
CA ASP A 16 -2.86 6.82 -8.39
C ASP A 16 -2.80 5.66 -9.39
N SER A 17 -3.91 5.28 -10.01
CA SER A 17 -3.90 4.20 -11.01
C SER A 17 -3.03 4.48 -12.24
N MET A 18 -2.89 5.75 -12.65
CA MET A 18 -2.05 6.15 -13.77
C MET A 18 -0.57 6.05 -13.43
N VAL A 19 -0.21 6.25 -12.16
CA VAL A 19 1.17 6.21 -11.70
C VAL A 19 1.76 4.81 -11.86
N LEU A 20 1.05 3.79 -11.40
CA LEU A 20 1.49 2.39 -11.57
C LEU A 20 1.57 2.01 -13.05
N GLN A 21 0.59 2.45 -13.85
CA GLN A 21 0.57 2.15 -15.27
C GLN A 21 1.75 2.78 -16.03
N TRP A 22 2.10 4.04 -15.75
CA TRP A 22 3.22 4.71 -16.39
C TRP A 22 4.58 4.23 -15.89
N SER A 23 4.66 3.72 -14.66
CA SER A 23 5.91 3.23 -14.10
C SER A 23 6.42 1.92 -14.72
N HIS A 24 5.56 1.18 -15.44
CA HIS A 24 5.83 -0.20 -15.89
C HIS A 24 6.27 -1.16 -14.76
N LEU A 25 6.07 -0.79 -13.50
CA LEU A 25 6.57 -1.52 -12.34
C LEU A 25 5.99 -2.95 -12.28
N LEU A 26 4.71 -3.10 -12.57
CA LEU A 26 4.04 -4.40 -12.48
C LEU A 26 4.53 -5.42 -13.52
N GLU A 27 5.18 -4.94 -14.59
CA GLU A 27 5.78 -5.77 -15.64
C GLU A 27 7.18 -6.26 -15.24
N THR A 28 7.87 -5.53 -14.36
CA THR A 28 9.24 -5.86 -13.93
C THR A 28 9.30 -6.67 -12.65
N ILE A 29 8.21 -6.70 -11.88
CA ILE A 29 8.12 -7.45 -10.63
C ILE A 29 7.97 -8.96 -10.89
N PRO A 30 8.84 -9.81 -10.31
CA PRO A 30 8.73 -11.26 -10.41
C PRO A 30 7.42 -11.76 -9.80
N ASP A 31 6.92 -12.90 -10.26
CA ASP A 31 5.55 -13.35 -9.94
C ASP A 31 5.27 -13.62 -8.45
N ASP A 32 6.31 -13.89 -7.64
CA ASP A 32 6.19 -14.11 -6.19
C ASP A 32 6.35 -12.85 -5.35
N PHE A 33 6.41 -11.68 -5.99
CA PHE A 33 6.58 -10.38 -5.36
C PHE A 33 5.37 -9.48 -5.53
N TYR A 34 5.15 -8.63 -4.53
CA TYR A 34 4.00 -7.73 -4.46
C TYR A 34 4.45 -6.30 -4.21
N VAL A 35 3.72 -5.35 -4.79
CA VAL A 35 3.78 -3.93 -4.43
C VAL A 35 2.83 -3.69 -3.28
N LEU A 36 3.30 -3.02 -2.23
CA LEU A 36 2.42 -2.42 -1.25
C LEU A 36 2.13 -0.98 -1.68
N ALA A 37 0.87 -0.68 -1.97
CA ALA A 37 0.42 0.61 -2.46
C ALA A 37 -0.54 1.27 -1.47
N ASP A 38 -0.68 2.60 -1.57
CA ASP A 38 -1.60 3.35 -0.70
C ASP A 38 -3.07 2.98 -0.96
N ALA A 39 -3.97 3.33 -0.03
CA ALA A 39 -5.39 3.04 -0.08
C ALA A 39 -6.12 3.68 -1.29
N GLY A 40 -5.52 4.68 -1.93
CA GLY A 40 -6.00 5.28 -3.18
C GLY A 40 -5.84 4.36 -4.40
N TYR A 41 -4.98 3.34 -4.32
CA TYR A 41 -4.77 2.38 -5.41
C TYR A 41 -5.82 1.26 -5.42
N GLY A 42 -5.97 0.62 -6.57
CA GLY A 42 -6.79 -0.58 -6.72
C GLY A 42 -6.06 -1.84 -6.28
N LEU A 43 -6.74 -2.72 -5.54
CA LEU A 43 -6.25 -4.07 -5.25
C LEU A 43 -6.14 -4.88 -6.55
N SER A 44 -5.03 -5.59 -6.75
CA SER A 44 -4.84 -6.47 -7.92
C SER A 44 -3.95 -7.67 -7.60
N LYS A 45 -3.71 -8.55 -8.58
CA LYS A 45 -2.88 -9.76 -8.39
C LYS A 45 -1.44 -9.46 -7.95
N LYS A 46 -0.89 -8.29 -8.31
CA LYS A 46 0.49 -7.87 -7.98
C LYS A 46 0.54 -6.66 -7.04
N VAL A 47 -0.61 -6.09 -6.67
CA VAL A 47 -0.70 -4.87 -5.84
C VAL A 47 -1.60 -5.13 -4.65
N LEU A 48 -1.04 -4.94 -3.46
CA LEU A 48 -1.73 -5.05 -2.19
C LEU A 48 -1.98 -3.65 -1.65
N THR A 49 -3.23 -3.39 -1.25
CA THR A 49 -3.63 -2.14 -0.62
C THR A 49 -4.16 -2.40 0.79
N PRO A 50 -3.96 -1.46 1.73
CA PRO A 50 -4.53 -1.54 3.07
C PRO A 50 -6.05 -1.69 3.01
N TYR A 51 -6.63 -2.32 4.03
CA TYR A 51 -8.09 -2.37 4.16
C TYR A 51 -8.64 -0.94 4.23
N ARG A 52 -9.59 -0.65 3.35
CA ARG A 52 -10.23 0.66 3.31
C ARG A 52 -10.94 0.94 4.63
N SER A 53 -10.89 2.20 5.05
CA SER A 53 -11.48 2.67 6.31
C SER A 53 -10.88 2.04 7.57
N VAL A 54 -9.72 1.39 7.47
CA VAL A 54 -8.95 0.89 8.62
C VAL A 54 -7.72 1.76 8.80
N ARG A 55 -7.45 2.17 10.06
CA ARG A 55 -6.24 2.91 10.42
C ARG A 55 -5.20 1.93 10.94
N TYR A 56 -4.10 1.79 10.23
CA TYR A 56 -2.98 0.96 10.65
C TYR A 56 -2.09 1.74 11.62
N HIS A 57 -1.75 1.13 12.76
CA HIS A 57 -0.93 1.76 13.79
C HIS A 57 0.36 0.96 13.95
N LEU A 58 1.50 1.59 13.67
CA LEU A 58 2.77 1.04 14.11
C LEU A 58 2.75 0.88 15.63
N LYS A 59 3.25 -0.25 16.15
CA LYS A 59 3.31 -0.52 17.60
C LYS A 59 3.98 0.61 18.38
N GLU A 60 4.94 1.29 17.74
CA GLU A 60 5.67 2.44 18.25
C GLU A 60 4.78 3.67 18.48
N TRP A 61 3.71 3.82 17.68
CA TRP A 61 2.81 4.98 17.68
C TRP A 61 1.55 4.76 18.53
N ALA A 62 1.35 3.54 19.05
CA ALA A 62 0.21 3.18 19.89
C ALA A 62 0.10 3.98 21.20
N LYS A 63 1.15 4.71 21.58
CA LYS A 63 1.15 5.60 22.75
C LYS A 63 0.46 6.95 22.50
N SER A 64 0.42 7.45 21.26
CA SER A 64 -0.12 8.78 20.92
C SER A 64 -1.38 8.73 20.06
N SER A 65 -1.52 7.71 19.21
CA SER A 65 -2.61 7.61 18.22
C SER A 65 -3.79 6.74 18.66
N GLY A 66 -3.69 6.10 19.83
CA GLY A 66 -4.60 5.04 20.28
C GLY A 66 -4.04 3.65 19.98
N ARG A 67 -4.46 2.65 20.76
CA ARG A 67 -4.07 1.26 20.51
C ARG A 67 -4.99 0.66 19.44
N PRO A 68 -4.48 -0.26 18.59
CA PRO A 68 -5.28 -1.06 17.68
C PRO A 68 -6.47 -1.69 18.41
N GLN A 69 -7.67 -1.50 17.89
CA GLN A 69 -8.91 -2.00 18.48
C GLN A 69 -9.24 -3.42 18.00
N ASN A 70 -8.71 -3.81 16.85
CA ASN A 70 -8.94 -5.09 16.21
C ASN A 70 -7.68 -5.56 15.47
N GLY A 71 -7.68 -6.83 15.04
CA GLY A 71 -6.55 -7.43 14.33
C GLY A 71 -6.24 -6.79 12.97
N MET A 72 -7.13 -5.97 12.42
CA MET A 72 -6.96 -5.30 11.12
C MET A 72 -6.19 -3.99 11.25
N GLU A 73 -6.12 -3.39 12.45
CA GLU A 73 -5.44 -2.12 12.73
C GLU A 73 -3.95 -2.30 13.12
N LEU A 74 -3.48 -3.55 13.20
CA LEU A 74 -2.13 -3.95 13.58
C LEU A 74 -1.16 -4.03 12.39
#